data_AF-A0A1Q5L6X4-F1
#
_entry.id   AF-A0A1Q5L6X4-F1
#
_cell.length_a   1.000
_cell.length_b   1.000
_cell.length_c   1.000
_cell.angle_alpha   90.00
_cell.angle_beta   90.00
_cell.angle_gamma   90.00
#
_symmetry.space_group_name_H-M   'P 1'
#
loop_
_entity.id
_entity.type
_entity.pdbx_description
1 polymer ?
#
loop_
_entity_poly.entity_id
_entity_poly.type
_entity_poly.pdbx_seq_one_letter_code
_entity_poly.pdbx_strand_id
1 'polypeptide(L)' 'MYVLRKGVAWRDVPSAVVGCSGATAWRRLRDWTEVGVWPRLHAALLTELRRADLLDLDDCAVDGSHVRALKDISGG' A
#
# COMPACT_ATOMS: atom_id res chain seq x y z
N MET A 1 -10.68 0.66 -2.67
CA MET A 1 -9.61 1.67 -2.75
C MET A 1 -10.22 3.09 -2.83
N TYR A 2 -10.66 3.67 -1.71
CA TYR A 2 -11.32 4.99 -1.73
C TYR A 2 -10.31 6.13 -1.63
N VAL A 3 -9.49 6.14 -0.58
CA VAL A 3 -8.45 7.15 -0.31
C VAL A 3 -7.49 7.30 -1.49
N LEU A 4 -6.91 6.20 -1.99
CA LEU A 4 -5.93 6.28 -3.08
C LEU A 4 -6.54 6.69 -4.42
N ARG A 5 -7.84 6.40 -4.65
CA ARG A 5 -8.52 6.76 -5.90
C ARG A 5 -9.05 8.20 -5.89
N LYS A 6 -9.45 8.70 -4.72
CA LYS A 6 -10.13 9.99 -4.56
C LYS A 6 -9.24 11.07 -3.94
N GLY A 7 -8.08 10.71 -3.41
CA GLY A 7 -7.14 11.64 -2.78
C GLY A 7 -7.66 12.27 -1.47
N VAL A 8 -8.69 11.67 -0.85
CA VAL A 8 -9.28 12.23 0.38
C VAL A 8 -8.53 11.78 1.63
N ALA A 9 -8.56 12.58 2.69
CA ALA A 9 -8.02 12.16 3.97
C ALA A 9 -8.85 11.03 4.58
N TRP A 10 -8.22 10.20 5.42
CA TRP A 10 -8.90 9.06 6.07
C TRP A 10 -10.12 9.47 6.91
N ARG A 11 -10.11 10.66 7.52
CA ARG A 11 -11.26 11.18 8.28
C ARG A 11 -12.49 11.48 7.41
N ASP A 12 -12.28 11.73 6.12
CA ASP A 12 -13.33 12.12 5.17
C ASP A 12 -13.86 10.91 4.38
N VAL A 13 -13.40 9.71 4.68
CA VAL A 13 -13.86 8.48 4.02
C VAL A 13 -15.26 8.12 4.51
N PRO A 14 -16.27 8.01 3.61
CA PRO A 14 -17.63 7.66 4.01
C PRO A 14 -17.71 6.24 4.57
N SER A 15 -18.16 6.09 5.81
CA SER A 15 -18.25 4.79 6.48
C SER A 15 -19.19 3.82 5.78
N ALA A 16 -20.26 4.32 5.14
CA ALA A 16 -21.19 3.51 4.36
C ALA A 16 -20.52 2.79 3.16
N VAL A 17 -19.39 3.31 2.65
CA VAL A 17 -18.69 2.75 1.49
C VAL A 17 -17.63 1.72 1.91
N VAL A 18 -16.98 1.92 3.05
CA VAL A 18 -15.90 1.06 3.56
C VAL A 18 -16.35 0.10 4.68
N GLY A 19 -17.58 0.23 5.17
CA GLY A 19 -18.13 -0.59 6.25
C GLY A 19 -17.61 -0.23 7.65
N CYS A 20 -16.73 0.77 7.77
CA CYS A 20 -16.20 1.27 9.05
C CYS A 20 -15.72 2.73 8.90
N SER A 21 -15.40 3.40 10.00
CA SER A 21 -14.80 4.74 9.93
C SER A 21 -13.41 4.66 9.28
N GLY A 22 -13.03 5.68 8.51
CA GLY A 22 -11.71 5.68 7.87
C GLY A 22 -10.55 5.68 8.87
N ALA A 23 -10.74 6.20 10.09
CA ALA A 23 -9.75 6.07 11.17
C ALA A 23 -9.53 4.60 11.59
N THR A 24 -10.58 3.79 11.68
CA THR A 24 -10.47 2.35 11.95
C THR A 24 -9.79 1.62 10.79
N ALA A 25 -10.15 1.95 9.55
CA ALA A 25 -9.51 1.38 8.37
C ALA A 25 -8.00 1.71 8.32
N TRP A 26 -7.61 2.95 8.62
CA TRP A 26 -6.21 3.36 8.66
C TRP A 26 -5.42 2.65 9.76
N ARG A 27 -5.97 2.54 10.97
CA ARG A 27 -5.31 1.77 12.05
C ARG A 27 -5.04 0.34 11.61
N ARG A 28 -6.05 -0.33 11.04
CA ARG A 28 -5.90 -1.70 10.55
C ARG A 28 -4.81 -1.82 9.47
N LEU A 29 -4.78 -0.87 8.54
CA LEU A 29 -3.76 -0.79 7.49
C LEU A 29 -2.36 -0.61 8.08
N ARG A 30 -2.21 0.26 9.09
CA ARG A 30 -0.96 0.48 9.80
C ARG A 30 -0.51 -0.77 10.53
N ASP A 31 -1.40 -1.41 11.29
CA ASP A 31 -1.07 -2.63 12.05
C ASP A 31 -0.61 -3.75 11.12
N TRP A 32 -1.23 -3.91 9.94
CA TRP A 32 -0.77 -4.83 8.90
C TRP A 32 0.61 -4.49 8.36
N THR A 33 0.90 -3.21 8.22
CA THR A 33 2.22 -2.74 7.78
C THR A 33 3.27 -3.08 8.83
N GLU A 34 2.99 -2.80 10.10
CA GLU A 34 3.90 -3.04 11.23
C GLU A 34 4.22 -4.54 11.41
N VAL A 35 3.24 -5.42 11.23
CA VAL A 35 3.46 -6.88 11.35
C VAL A 35 3.92 -7.56 10.05
N GLY A 36 4.21 -6.76 9.01
CA GLY A 36 4.78 -7.24 7.76
C GLY A 36 3.82 -8.12 6.94
N VAL A 37 2.55 -7.76 6.87
CA VAL A 37 1.56 -8.47 6.03
C VAL A 37 1.87 -8.29 4.54
N TRP A 38 2.28 -7.10 4.11
CA TRP A 38 2.47 -6.79 2.69
C TRP A 38 3.48 -7.68 1.97
N PRO A 39 4.70 -7.92 2.50
CA PRO A 39 5.65 -8.80 1.83
C PRO A 39 5.12 -10.23 1.68
N ARG A 40 4.39 -10.74 2.70
CA ARG A 40 3.79 -12.08 2.65
C ARG A 40 2.68 -12.17 1.62
N LEU A 41 1.80 -11.18 1.59
CA LEU A 41 0.71 -11.11 0.62
C LEU A 41 1.25 -11.00 -0.81
N HIS A 42 2.28 -10.17 -1.02
CA HIS A 42 2.94 -10.01 -2.31
C HIS A 42 3.55 -11.32 -2.80
N ALA A 43 4.28 -12.04 -1.93
CA ALA A 43 4.86 -13.33 -2.29
C ALA A 43 3.78 -14.40 -2.63
N ALA A 44 2.68 -14.42 -1.88
CA ALA A 44 1.55 -15.32 -2.16
C ALA A 44 0.91 -15.00 -3.52
N LEU A 45 0.65 -13.71 -3.80
CA LEU A 45 0.10 -13.29 -5.08
C LEU A 45 1.02 -13.65 -6.25
N LEU A 46 2.32 -13.38 -6.12
CA LEU A 46 3.30 -13.78 -7.13
C LEU A 46 3.31 -15.29 -7.34
N THR A 47 3.21 -16.08 -6.28
CA THR A 47 3.16 -17.55 -6.38
C THR A 47 1.95 -18.01 -7.19
N GLU A 48 0.77 -17.45 -6.92
CA GLU A 48 -0.45 -17.80 -7.66
C GLU A 48 -0.38 -17.34 -9.12
N LEU A 49 0.12 -16.15 -9.39
CA LEU A 49 0.26 -15.66 -10.77
C LEU A 49 1.30 -16.47 -11.57
N ARG A 50 2.40 -16.92 -10.95
CA ARG A 50 3.36 -17.85 -11.58
C ARG A 50 2.70 -19.18 -11.93
N ARG A 51 1.89 -19.73 -11.02
CA ARG A 51 1.16 -20.98 -11.25
C ARG A 51 0.14 -20.87 -12.39
N ALA A 52 -0.48 -19.70 -12.52
CA ALA A 52 -1.45 -19.43 -13.57
C ALA A 52 -0.82 -19.06 -14.92
N ASP A 53 0.51 -18.97 -15.01
CA ASP A 53 1.23 -18.47 -16.19
C ASP A 53 0.78 -17.05 -16.63
N LEU A 54 0.38 -16.24 -15.64
CA LEU A 54 -0.12 -14.87 -15.85
C LEU A 54 0.93 -13.80 -15.54
N LEU A 55 2.18 -14.21 -15.26
CA LEU A 55 3.29 -13.28 -15.12
C LEU A 55 4.07 -13.25 -16.42
N ASP A 56 3.81 -12.22 -17.21
CA ASP A 56 4.73 -11.80 -18.24
C ASP A 56 5.95 -11.15 -17.54
N LEU A 57 7.11 -11.80 -17.68
CA LEU A 57 8.38 -11.35 -17.10
C LEU A 57 9.29 -10.70 -18.14
N ASP A 58 8.86 -10.61 -19.40
CA ASP A 58 9.61 -9.91 -20.45
C ASP A 58 9.64 -8.39 -20.18
N ASP A 59 8.61 -7.87 -19.50
CA ASP A 59 8.54 -6.50 -19.02
C ASP A 59 8.68 -6.41 -17.48
N CYS A 60 9.81 -5.88 -16.99
CA CYS A 60 10.02 -5.61 -15.57
C CYS A 60 9.78 -4.12 -15.24
N ALA A 61 8.80 -3.83 -14.38
CA ALA A 61 8.54 -2.48 -13.89
C ALA A 61 9.39 -2.18 -12.64
N VAL A 62 10.33 -1.23 -12.76
CA VAL A 62 11.12 -0.72 -11.63
C VAL A 62 10.43 0.54 -11.07
N ASP A 63 9.90 0.47 -9.85
CA ASP A 63 9.33 1.63 -9.14
C ASP A 63 10.39 2.32 -8.24
N GLY A 64 10.53 3.64 -8.39
CA GLY A 64 11.52 4.49 -7.71
C GLY A 64 11.09 5.02 -6.33
N SER A 65 10.03 4.48 -5.74
CA SER A 65 9.45 4.98 -4.48
C SER A 65 10.31 4.78 -3.21
N HIS A 66 11.49 4.17 -3.30
CA HIS A 66 12.35 3.81 -2.14
C HIS A 66 13.57 4.71 -1.87
N VAL A 67 13.65 5.93 -2.41
CA VAL A 67 14.67 6.90 -1.97
C VAL A 67 14.07 7.85 -0.93
N ARG A 68 14.36 7.62 0.36
CA ARG A 68 14.16 8.64 1.39
C ARG A 68 15.07 9.83 1.06
N ALA A 69 14.49 10.95 0.64
CA ALA A 69 15.18 12.23 0.72
C ALA A 69 15.38 12.55 2.20
N LEU A 70 16.58 12.31 2.73
CA LEU A 70 16.99 12.84 4.01
C LEU A 70 17.01 14.37 3.85
N LYS A 71 16.03 15.06 4.44
CA LYS A 71 16.10 16.51 4.56
C LYS A 71 17.13 16.81 5.64
N ASP A 72 18.36 17.11 5.23
CA ASP A 72 19.39 17.61 6.15
C ASP A 72 18.85 18.84 6.86
N ILE A 73 18.89 18.79 8.19
CA ILE A 73 18.61 19.91 9.07
C ILE A 73 19.87 20.77 9.03
N SER A 74 19.88 21.82 8.19
CA SER A 74 20.85 22.91 8.35
C SER A 74 20.15 24.05 9.07
N GLY A 75 20.62 24.28 10.30
CA GLY A 75 20.28 25.44 11.10
C GLY A 75 20.78 26.73 10.46
N GLY A 76 20.09 27.80 10.84
CA GLY A 76 20.40 29.20 10.59
C GLY A 76 19.38 30.03 11.35
#